data_AF-A0A9D8LCB4-F1
#
_entry.id   AF-A0A9D8LCB4-F1
#
_cell.length_a   1.000
_cell.length_b   1.000
_cell.length_c   1.000
_cell.angle_alpha   90.00
_cell.angle_beta   90.00
_cell.angle_gamma   90.00
#
_symmetry.space_group_name_H-M   'P 1'
#
loop_
_entity.id
_entity.type
_entity.pdbx_description
1 polymer ?
#
loop_
_entity_poly.entity_id
_entity_poly.type
_entity_poly.pdbx_seq_one_letter_code
_entity_poly.pdbx_strand_id
1 'polypeptide(L)'
;MKFTLSWLKDHLDTTETLDTISETLTRVGLEVEAVEDKAKALSAFTIAYVIEAKQHPNADRLRVCMVDTGSGEPVQVVCGAPNARTGMKSVFSPPGTYIPGKDITLGKGVIRGVESNGMLCSAAELQLSEDHDGIIDLPADAPVGQSYAAYA
;
A
#
# COMPACT_ATOMS: atom_id res chain seq x y z
N MET A 1 4.80 21.42 11.56
CA MET A 1 3.58 20.61 11.79
C MET A 1 3.12 20.07 10.44
N LYS A 2 2.64 18.82 10.35
CA LYS A 2 2.12 18.24 9.10
C LYS A 2 0.65 17.89 9.27
N PHE A 3 -0.15 18.08 8.23
CA PHE A 3 -1.56 17.68 8.16
C PHE A 3 -1.93 17.39 6.70
N THR A 4 -3.05 16.71 6.47
CA THR A 4 -3.52 16.39 5.12
C THR A 4 -4.41 17.50 4.57
N LEU A 5 -4.43 17.66 3.25
CA LEU A 5 -5.35 18.59 2.58
C LEU A 5 -6.81 18.21 2.81
N SER A 6 -7.12 16.91 2.87
CA SER A 6 -8.48 16.41 3.18
C SER A 6 -8.95 16.90 4.55
N TRP A 7 -8.13 16.71 5.59
CA TRP A 7 -8.44 17.18 6.93
C TRP A 7 -8.63 18.71 6.99
N LEU A 8 -7.80 19.47 6.27
CA LEU A 8 -7.97 20.92 6.20
C LEU A 8 -9.33 21.30 5.58
N LYS A 9 -9.74 20.61 4.50
CA LYS A 9 -11.01 20.85 3.82
C LYS A 9 -12.25 20.49 4.64
N ASP A 10 -12.12 19.58 5.61
CA ASP A 10 -13.20 19.32 6.58
C ASP A 10 -13.51 20.56 7.44
N HIS A 11 -12.56 21.49 7.55
CA HIS A 11 -12.66 22.72 8.32
C HIS A 11 -12.64 24.00 7.47
N LEU A 12 -12.43 23.88 6.15
CA LEU A 12 -12.26 24.98 5.22
C LEU A 12 -13.16 24.78 3.99
N ASP A 13 -14.26 25.54 3.94
CA ASP A 13 -15.14 25.56 2.77
C ASP A 13 -14.48 26.36 1.63
N THR A 14 -13.94 25.66 0.64
CA THR A 14 -13.25 26.26 -0.49
C THR A 14 -13.19 25.34 -1.71
N THR A 15 -13.22 25.94 -2.90
CA THR A 15 -12.93 25.27 -4.18
C THR A 15 -11.55 25.60 -4.73
N GLU A 16 -10.74 26.35 -3.97
CA GLU A 16 -9.42 26.80 -4.39
C GLU A 16 -8.42 25.64 -4.53
N THR A 17 -7.39 25.89 -5.34
CA THR A 17 -6.32 24.93 -5.59
C THR A 17 -5.36 24.82 -4.40
N LEU A 18 -4.61 23.72 -4.33
CA LEU A 18 -3.58 23.53 -3.30
C LEU A 18 -2.52 24.63 -3.33
N ASP A 19 -2.14 25.10 -4.51
CA ASP A 19 -1.17 26.18 -4.68
C ASP A 19 -1.71 27.48 -4.07
N THR A 20 -2.95 27.84 -4.41
CA THR A 20 -3.62 29.02 -3.86
C THR A 20 -3.77 28.96 -2.34
N ILE A 21 -4.11 27.78 -1.80
CA ILE A 21 -4.19 27.56 -0.35
C ILE A 21 -2.82 27.75 0.30
N SER A 22 -1.77 27.16 -0.27
CA SER A 22 -0.40 27.21 0.27
C SER A 22 0.19 28.63 0.25
N GLU A 23 -0.03 29.36 -0.86
CA GLU A 23 0.34 30.78 -0.96
C GLU A 23 -0.42 31.63 0.06
N THR A 24 -1.71 31.35 0.26
CA THR A 24 -2.55 32.10 1.21
C THR A 24 -2.12 31.85 2.65
N LEU A 25 -1.83 30.59 3.02
CA LEU A 25 -1.27 30.25 4.33
C LEU A 25 0.02 31.04 4.59
N THR A 26 0.95 31.04 3.62
CA THR A 26 2.20 31.80 3.72
C THR A 26 1.95 33.29 3.90
N ARG A 27 1.00 33.87 3.14
CA ARG A 27 0.63 35.30 3.23
C ARG A 27 0.04 35.71 4.57
N VAL A 28 -0.65 34.79 5.27
CA VAL A 28 -1.19 35.06 6.62
C VAL A 28 -0.23 34.71 7.75
N GLY A 29 1.04 34.40 7.43
CA GLY A 29 2.10 34.12 8.39
C GLY A 29 2.25 32.64 8.78
N LEU A 30 1.59 31.73 8.06
CA LEU A 30 1.73 30.28 8.23
C LEU A 30 2.57 29.72 7.08
N GLU A 31 3.90 29.77 7.25
CA GLU A 31 4.84 29.32 6.22
C GLU A 31 4.65 27.83 5.86
N VAL A 32 4.57 27.54 4.57
CA VAL A 32 4.49 26.17 4.04
C VAL A 32 5.86 25.77 3.52
N GLU A 33 6.61 25.02 4.33
CA GLU A 33 7.97 24.57 3.99
C GLU A 33 8.00 23.57 2.83
N ALA A 34 7.03 22.64 2.79
CA ALA A 34 6.97 21.58 1.79
C ALA A 34 5.55 21.06 1.60
N VAL A 35 5.28 20.57 0.39
CA VAL A 35 4.08 19.82 0.02
C VAL A 35 4.51 18.45 -0.49
N GLU A 36 4.02 17.39 0.14
CA GLU A 36 4.36 16.01 -0.19
C GLU A 36 3.13 15.28 -0.77
N ASP A 37 3.22 14.85 -2.04
CA ASP A 37 2.18 14.04 -2.68
C ASP A 37 2.40 12.55 -2.37
N LYS A 38 1.80 12.08 -1.28
CA LYS A 38 1.86 10.66 -0.90
C LYS A 38 1.13 9.74 -1.88
N ALA A 39 0.15 10.24 -2.63
CA ALA A 39 -0.59 9.40 -3.58
C ALA A 39 0.29 8.98 -4.76
N LYS A 40 1.17 9.87 -5.25
CA LYS A 40 2.18 9.51 -6.26
C LYS A 40 3.10 8.37 -5.80
N ALA A 41 3.61 8.45 -4.58
CA ALA A 41 4.47 7.42 -4.01
C ALA A 41 3.75 6.06 -3.90
N LEU A 42 2.42 6.07 -3.74
CA LEU A 42 1.60 4.88 -3.58
C LEU A 42 0.86 4.44 -4.85
N SER A 43 1.12 5.08 -5.99
CA SER A 43 0.38 4.87 -7.24
C SER A 43 0.50 3.44 -7.81
N ALA A 44 1.61 2.77 -7.54
CA ALA A 44 1.89 1.41 -8.02
C ALA A 44 1.26 0.29 -7.19
N PHE A 45 0.62 0.62 -6.06
CA PHE A 45 0.02 -0.35 -5.16
C PHE A 45 -1.47 -0.52 -5.45
N THR A 46 -1.93 -1.76 -5.43
CA THR A 46 -3.32 -2.13 -5.80
C THR A 46 -3.95 -2.97 -4.71
N ILE A 47 -5.26 -2.82 -4.51
CA ILE A 47 -6.02 -3.69 -3.62
C ILE A 47 -6.15 -5.08 -4.25
N ALA A 48 -5.83 -6.10 -3.47
CA ALA A 48 -5.85 -7.48 -3.93
C ALA A 48 -6.55 -8.40 -2.93
N TYR A 49 -7.10 -9.49 -3.43
CA TYR A 49 -7.81 -10.51 -2.65
C TYR A 49 -6.99 -11.79 -2.57
N VAL A 50 -6.78 -12.31 -1.36
CA VAL A 50 -6.07 -13.57 -1.15
C VAL A 50 -7.06 -14.72 -1.36
N ILE A 51 -7.03 -15.30 -2.55
CA ILE A 51 -7.86 -16.46 -2.92
C ILE A 51 -7.54 -17.66 -2.03
N GLU A 52 -6.26 -17.89 -1.78
CA GLU A 52 -5.80 -19.02 -0.99
C GLU A 52 -4.47 -18.69 -0.32
N ALA A 53 -4.31 -19.06 0.95
CA ALA A 53 -3.03 -19.00 1.66
C ALA A 53 -2.71 -20.36 2.30
N LYS A 54 -1.72 -21.06 1.72
CA LYS A 54 -1.24 -22.37 2.19
C LYS A 54 0.10 -22.25 2.92
N GLN A 55 0.35 -23.17 3.84
CA GLN A 55 1.67 -23.29 4.47
C GLN A 55 2.74 -23.53 3.40
N HIS A 56 3.87 -22.83 3.50
CA HIS A 56 4.97 -23.01 2.56
C HIS A 56 5.61 -24.39 2.75
N PRO A 57 5.85 -25.17 1.68
CA PRO A 57 6.35 -26.56 1.78
C PRO A 57 7.75 -26.66 2.41
N ASN A 58 8.57 -25.62 2.20
CA ASN A 58 9.97 -25.59 2.66
C ASN A 58 10.24 -24.55 3.79
N ALA A 59 9.20 -24.05 4.47
CA ALA A 59 9.35 -23.08 5.57
C ALA A 59 8.14 -23.02 6.51
N ASP A 60 8.40 -22.97 7.81
CA ASP A 60 7.34 -22.95 8.83
C ASP A 60 6.68 -21.57 9.01
N ARG A 61 7.40 -20.50 8.71
CA ARG A 61 6.94 -19.11 8.91
C ARG A 61 6.48 -18.41 7.63
N LEU A 62 6.43 -19.12 6.51
CA LEU A 62 6.00 -18.55 5.23
C LEU A 62 4.71 -19.21 4.76
N ARG A 63 3.94 -18.45 4.00
CA ARG A 63 2.75 -18.92 3.31
C ARG A 63 2.90 -18.67 1.82
N VAL A 64 2.41 -19.61 1.02
CA VAL A 64 2.24 -19.42 -0.43
C VAL A 64 0.81 -18.95 -0.63
N CYS A 65 0.67 -17.73 -1.14
CA CYS A 65 -0.61 -17.07 -1.36
C CYS A 65 -0.90 -17.00 -2.86
N MET A 66 -2.10 -17.38 -3.26
CA MET A 66 -2.65 -17.05 -4.59
C MET A 66 -3.51 -15.81 -4.44
N VAL A 67 -3.18 -14.76 -5.20
CA VAL A 67 -3.72 -13.42 -5.01
C VAL A 67 -4.39 -12.94 -6.29
N ASP A 68 -5.64 -12.52 -6.20
CA ASP A 68 -6.36 -11.82 -7.26
C ASP A 68 -6.09 -10.32 -7.16
N THR A 69 -5.45 -9.76 -8.19
CA THR A 69 -5.11 -8.34 -8.29
C THR A 69 -6.10 -7.56 -9.16
N GLY A 70 -7.18 -8.19 -9.64
CA GLY A 70 -8.15 -7.60 -10.57
C GLY A 70 -7.64 -7.42 -12.01
N SER A 71 -6.40 -7.82 -12.31
CA SER A 71 -5.76 -7.64 -13.62
C SER A 71 -5.74 -8.90 -14.49
N GLY A 72 -6.43 -9.97 -14.09
CA GLY A 72 -6.50 -11.22 -14.84
C GLY A 72 -6.20 -12.45 -13.97
N GLU A 73 -5.19 -13.23 -14.36
CA GLU A 73 -4.86 -14.48 -13.67
C GLU A 73 -4.31 -14.24 -12.26
N PRO A 74 -4.64 -15.12 -11.29
CA PRO A 74 -4.09 -15.05 -9.94
C PRO A 74 -2.56 -15.09 -9.89
N VAL A 75 -1.98 -14.25 -9.06
CA VAL A 75 -0.53 -14.12 -8.87
C VAL A 75 -0.11 -14.90 -7.63
N GLN A 76 0.92 -15.73 -7.77
CA GLN A 76 1.55 -16.39 -6.62
C GLN A 76 2.49 -15.44 -5.88
N VAL A 77 2.31 -15.32 -4.57
CA VAL A 77 3.12 -14.49 -3.68
C VAL A 77 3.50 -15.30 -2.45
N VAL A 78 4.78 -15.28 -2.09
CA VAL A 78 5.23 -15.85 -0.81
C VAL A 78 5.19 -14.74 0.24
N CYS A 79 4.37 -14.93 1.28
CA CYS A 79 4.19 -13.96 2.36
C CYS A 79 4.66 -14.55 3.69
N GLY A 80 5.41 -13.76 4.47
CA GLY A 80 5.85 -14.15 5.81
C GLY A 80 5.04 -13.53 6.95
N ALA A 81 4.04 -12.71 6.64
CA ALA A 81 3.26 -12.03 7.66
C ALA A 81 2.33 -13.00 8.40
N PRO A 82 2.23 -12.91 9.74
CA PRO A 82 1.47 -13.87 10.55
C PRO A 82 -0.04 -13.82 10.27
N ASN A 83 -0.55 -12.66 9.84
CA ASN A 83 -1.95 -12.41 9.54
C ASN A 83 -2.38 -12.76 8.10
N ALA A 84 -1.46 -13.25 7.25
CA ALA A 84 -1.77 -13.69 5.90
C ALA A 84 -2.70 -14.92 5.90
N ARG A 85 -3.92 -14.78 5.34
CA ARG A 85 -4.96 -15.81 5.36
C ARG A 85 -5.85 -15.79 4.11
N THR A 86 -6.42 -16.94 3.78
CA THR A 86 -7.45 -17.06 2.74
C THR A 86 -8.63 -16.14 3.06
N GLY A 87 -9.12 -15.42 2.05
CA GLY A 87 -10.29 -14.55 2.14
C GLY A 87 -10.00 -13.12 2.57
N MET A 88 -8.75 -12.75 2.86
CA MET A 88 -8.42 -11.37 3.22
C MET A 88 -8.25 -10.48 1.99
N LYS A 89 -8.49 -9.18 2.16
CA LYS A 89 -8.11 -8.15 1.20
C LYS A 89 -6.89 -7.41 1.74
N SER A 90 -5.90 -7.19 0.89
CA SER A 90 -4.61 -6.60 1.27
C SER A 90 -4.12 -5.68 0.17
N VAL A 91 -3.06 -4.93 0.45
CA VAL A 91 -2.35 -4.15 -0.56
C VAL A 91 -1.29 -5.03 -1.22
N PHE A 92 -1.29 -5.04 -2.55
CA PHE A 92 -0.35 -5.77 -3.39
C PHE A 92 0.58 -4.82 -4.14
N SER A 93 1.84 -5.24 -4.24
CA SER A 93 2.87 -4.60 -5.03
C SER A 93 3.37 -5.57 -6.12
N PRO A 94 3.23 -5.22 -7.41
CA PRO A 94 3.80 -6.01 -8.50
C PRO A 94 5.34 -5.91 -8.54
N PRO A 95 6.02 -6.85 -9.20
CA PRO A 95 7.44 -6.71 -9.51
C PRO A 95 7.70 -5.46 -10.34
N GLY A 96 8.80 -4.77 -10.07
CA GLY A 96 9.17 -3.46 -10.64
C GLY A 96 8.77 -2.28 -9.77
N THR A 97 7.93 -2.47 -8.76
CA THR A 97 7.51 -1.41 -7.83
C THR A 97 8.58 -1.10 -6.81
N TYR A 98 8.80 0.19 -6.53
CA TYR A 98 9.65 0.66 -5.44
C TYR A 98 8.89 0.63 -4.10
N ILE A 99 9.50 0.02 -3.08
CA ILE A 99 8.93 -0.14 -1.73
C ILE A 99 9.61 0.88 -0.79
N PRO A 100 8.93 1.96 -0.40
CA PRO A 100 9.55 3.09 0.29
C PRO A 100 10.06 2.74 1.69
N GLY A 101 9.35 1.91 2.45
CA GLY A 101 9.76 1.50 3.80
C GLY A 101 10.98 0.57 3.84
N LYS A 102 11.37 -0.02 2.70
CA LYS A 102 12.55 -0.89 2.57
C LYS A 102 13.66 -0.31 1.71
N ASP A 103 13.40 0.78 1.00
CA ASP A 103 14.32 1.37 0.01
C ASP A 103 14.81 0.37 -1.04
N ILE A 104 13.88 -0.44 -1.58
CA ILE A 104 14.18 -1.44 -2.62
C ILE A 104 13.17 -1.40 -3.77
N THR A 105 13.62 -1.77 -4.97
CA THR A 105 12.72 -2.11 -6.09
C THR A 105 12.46 -3.61 -6.10
N LEU A 106 11.19 -3.99 -6.12
CA LEU A 106 10.78 -5.39 -6.05
C LEU A 106 11.16 -6.14 -7.33
N GLY A 107 11.97 -7.19 -7.22
CA GLY A 107 12.25 -8.11 -8.31
C GLY A 107 11.29 -9.30 -8.33
N LYS A 108 11.23 -10.01 -9.46
CA LYS A 108 10.74 -11.41 -9.46
C LYS A 108 11.80 -12.28 -8.79
N GLY A 109 11.38 -13.24 -7.97
CA GLY A 109 12.32 -14.08 -7.25
C GLY A 109 11.74 -15.41 -6.83
N VAL A 110 12.63 -16.30 -6.40
CA VAL A 110 12.29 -17.62 -5.85
C VAL A 110 12.66 -17.59 -4.37
N ILE A 111 11.69 -17.81 -3.50
CA ILE A 111 11.87 -17.87 -2.06
C ILE A 111 11.78 -19.34 -1.66
N ARG A 112 12.90 -19.92 -1.23
CA ARG A 112 12.98 -21.32 -0.75
C ARG A 112 12.35 -22.33 -1.73
N GLY A 113 12.62 -22.14 -3.02
CA GLY A 113 12.16 -23.02 -4.10
C GLY A 113 10.74 -22.75 -4.61
N VAL A 114 10.05 -21.74 -4.10
CA VAL A 114 8.73 -21.32 -4.59
C VAL A 114 8.82 -19.92 -5.18
N GLU A 115 8.26 -19.71 -6.36
CA GLU A 115 8.24 -18.39 -7.02
C GLU A 115 7.38 -17.38 -6.23
N SER A 116 7.85 -16.15 -6.14
CA SER A 116 7.08 -15.01 -5.62
C SER A 116 7.07 -13.91 -6.68
N ASN A 117 5.88 -13.66 -7.21
CA ASN A 117 5.64 -12.70 -8.29
C ASN A 117 5.02 -11.39 -7.78
N GLY A 118 5.45 -10.96 -6.59
CA GLY A 118 4.98 -9.73 -5.96
C GLY A 118 5.18 -9.77 -4.45
N MET A 119 4.55 -8.81 -3.77
CA MET A 119 4.59 -8.64 -2.31
C MET A 119 3.22 -8.18 -1.81
N LEU A 120 2.75 -8.75 -0.71
CA LEU A 120 1.67 -8.17 0.09
C LEU A 120 2.30 -7.22 1.11
N CYS A 121 1.83 -5.98 1.18
CA CYS A 121 2.52 -4.90 1.87
C CYS A 121 1.96 -4.61 3.28
N SER A 122 2.85 -4.30 4.22
CA SER A 122 2.50 -3.73 5.53
C SER A 122 2.37 -2.21 5.49
N ALA A 123 1.78 -1.63 6.54
CA ALA A 123 1.68 -0.17 6.68
C ALA A 123 3.08 0.48 6.77
N ALA A 124 4.04 -0.16 7.45
CA ALA A 124 5.41 0.31 7.51
C ALA A 124 6.14 0.25 6.17
N GLU A 125 5.92 -0.79 5.38
CA GLU A 125 6.51 -0.89 4.03
C GLU A 125 6.04 0.24 3.11
N LEU A 126 4.85 0.79 3.35
CA LEU A 126 4.28 1.93 2.64
C LEU A 126 4.53 3.29 3.33
N GLN A 127 5.29 3.32 4.43
CA GLN A 127 5.52 4.54 5.24
C GLN A 127 4.22 5.23 5.72
N LEU A 128 3.22 4.43 6.06
CA LEU A 128 1.94 4.88 6.59
C LEU A 128 1.87 4.80 8.12
N SER A 129 2.62 3.87 8.72
CA SER A 129 2.69 3.64 10.17
C SER A 129 4.06 3.04 10.53
N GLU A 130 4.42 3.04 11.81
CA GLU A 130 5.55 2.28 12.36
C GLU A 130 5.16 0.81 12.68
N ASP A 131 3.94 0.40 12.36
CA ASP A 131 3.44 -0.94 12.60
C ASP A 131 4.09 -1.98 11.68
N HIS A 132 4.72 -2.97 12.31
CA HIS A 132 5.42 -4.10 11.67
C HIS A 132 4.77 -5.46 11.96
N ASP A 133 3.60 -5.50 12.59
CA ASP A 133 2.97 -6.74 13.08
C ASP A 133 2.35 -7.59 11.95
N GLY A 134 2.15 -7.03 10.76
CA GLY A 134 1.61 -7.78 9.62
C GLY A 134 1.41 -6.96 8.36
N ILE A 135 0.80 -7.60 7.35
CA ILE A 135 0.36 -6.93 6.12
C ILE A 135 -0.95 -6.17 6.37
N ILE A 136 -1.25 -5.16 5.53
CA ILE A 136 -2.48 -4.37 5.64
C ILE A 136 -3.69 -5.27 5.44
N ASP A 137 -4.61 -5.26 6.41
CA ASP A 137 -5.86 -6.02 6.39
C ASP A 137 -7.02 -5.07 6.10
N LEU A 138 -7.52 -5.11 4.87
CA LEU A 138 -8.55 -4.19 4.38
C LEU A 138 -9.96 -4.73 4.67
N PRO A 139 -10.94 -3.83 4.84
CA PRO A 139 -12.35 -4.19 4.90
C PRO A 139 -12.81 -5.07 3.73
N ALA A 140 -13.84 -5.90 3.99
CA ALA A 140 -14.34 -6.86 3.02
C ALA A 140 -14.99 -6.20 1.77
N ASP A 141 -15.38 -4.93 1.84
CA ASP A 141 -15.92 -4.14 0.74
C ASP A 141 -14.84 -3.43 -0.10
N ALA A 142 -13.55 -3.52 0.28
CA ALA A 142 -12.47 -2.91 -0.47
C ALA A 142 -12.42 -3.42 -1.93
N PRO A 143 -12.40 -2.54 -2.94
CA PRO A 143 -12.54 -2.93 -4.35
C PRO A 143 -11.24 -3.54 -4.90
N VAL A 144 -11.26 -4.83 -5.24
CA VAL A 144 -10.13 -5.55 -5.82
C VAL A 144 -9.78 -4.94 -7.18
N GLY A 145 -8.48 -4.72 -7.44
CA GLY A 145 -7.97 -4.10 -8.65
C GLY A 145 -7.93 -2.57 -8.64
N GLN A 146 -8.52 -1.93 -7.63
CA GLN A 146 -8.41 -0.48 -7.49
C GLN A 146 -7.05 -0.06 -6.94
N SER A 147 -6.54 1.08 -7.41
CA SER A 147 -5.35 1.72 -6.84
C SER A 147 -5.55 2.00 -5.35
N TYR A 148 -4.61 1.55 -4.53
CA TYR A 148 -4.66 1.76 -3.09
C TYR A 148 -4.58 3.25 -2.74
N ALA A 149 -3.77 4.03 -3.47
CA ALA A 149 -3.65 5.47 -3.28
C ALA A 149 -4.96 6.24 -3.50
N ALA A 150 -5.85 5.73 -4.36
CA ALA A 150 -7.16 6.34 -4.62
C ALA A 150 -8.25 5.87 -3.64
N TYR A 151 -7.99 4.78 -2.91
CA TYR A 151 -8.91 4.22 -1.92
C TYR A 151 -8.67 4.76 -0.51
N ALA A 152 -7.40 4.95 -0.15
CA ALA A 152 -6.94 5.31 1.20
C ALA A 152 -7.17 6.77 1.58
#